data_AF-A0A1S8A975-F1
#
_entry.id   AF-A0A1S8A975-F1
#
_cell.length_a   1.000
_cell.length_b   1.000
_cell.length_c   1.000
_cell.angle_alpha   90.00
_cell.angle_beta   90.00
_cell.angle_gamma   90.00
#
_symmetry.space_group_name_H-M   'P 1'
#
loop_
_entity.id
_entity.type
_entity.pdbx_description
1 polymer ?
#
loop_
_entity_poly.entity_id
_entity_poly.type
_entity_poly.pdbx_seq_one_letter_code
_entity_poly.pdbx_strand_id
1 'polypeptide(L)'
;MNPTTHDLPSTATCTSCTPVEDFSNYWTATLFFRARNGTLHRVDTFGNELGYTGASGGQTVYYLSSGKVTAFKPGFRMTVGDPNFRTAAQLQAKYKYMDFTCLQTSMTRGGQTLNFPTRPCPAGIMVSIRFPTCWDGKNTDSPDHQSHVAYPNGNACPASHPVTVPQVFYET
;
A
#
# COMPACT_ATOMS: atom_id res chain seq x y z
N MET A 1 7.13 14.48 12.90
CA MET A 1 7.39 15.60 11.96
C MET A 1 6.07 16.32 11.74
N ASN A 2 6.04 17.66 11.81
CA ASN A 2 4.81 18.40 11.53
C ASN A 2 4.66 18.56 10.00
N PRO A 3 3.60 17.98 9.40
CA PRO A 3 3.31 18.08 7.97
C PRO A 3 3.36 19.50 7.39
N THR A 4 2.92 20.48 8.17
CA THR A 4 2.71 21.85 7.70
C THR A 4 3.99 22.68 7.67
N THR A 5 5.05 22.22 8.35
CA THR A 5 6.34 22.93 8.40
C THR A 5 7.48 22.13 7.79
N HIS A 6 7.31 20.81 7.60
CA HIS A 6 8.31 19.93 7.00
C HIS A 6 7.64 19.03 5.95
N ASP A 7 7.61 19.52 4.71
CA ASP A 7 7.18 18.74 3.56
C ASP A 7 8.41 18.10 2.90
N LEU A 8 8.79 16.90 3.36
CA LEU A 8 9.98 16.18 2.89
C LEU A 8 10.06 16.07 1.35
N PRO A 9 8.98 15.73 0.61
CA PRO A 9 8.98 15.75 -0.85
C PRO A 9 9.49 17.04 -1.47
N SER A 10 9.13 18.20 -0.92
CA SER A 10 9.52 19.51 -1.47
C SER A 10 11.01 19.84 -1.31
N THR A 11 11.70 19.12 -0.42
CA THR A 11 13.11 19.33 -0.09
C THR A 11 14.03 18.22 -0.59
N ALA A 12 13.46 17.12 -1.07
CA ALA A 12 14.21 15.98 -1.58
C ALA A 12 14.87 16.34 -2.91
N THR A 13 16.16 16.02 -3.05
CA THR A 13 16.95 16.22 -4.28
C THR A 13 17.22 14.91 -5.02
N CYS A 14 16.75 13.78 -4.47
CA CYS A 14 16.89 12.45 -5.03
C CYS A 14 15.65 11.59 -4.69
N THR A 15 15.45 10.50 -5.43
CA THR A 15 14.41 9.50 -5.16
C THR A 15 15.00 8.09 -5.24
N SER A 16 14.41 7.14 -4.51
CA SER A 16 14.70 5.71 -4.64
C SER A 16 13.79 5.01 -5.66
N CYS A 17 12.82 5.73 -6.23
CA CYS A 17 11.90 5.21 -7.23
C CYS A 17 12.58 5.08 -8.60
N THR A 18 12.17 4.10 -9.40
CA THR A 18 12.65 3.95 -10.78
C THR A 18 12.22 5.14 -11.66
N PRO A 19 10.98 5.64 -11.59
CA PRO A 19 10.62 6.94 -12.18
C PRO A 19 11.22 8.06 -11.33
N VAL A 20 12.17 8.81 -11.89
CA VAL A 20 12.94 9.83 -11.14
C VAL A 20 12.13 11.09 -10.83
N GLU A 21 11.00 11.28 -11.53
CA GLU A 21 10.06 12.36 -11.32
C GLU A 21 9.11 12.11 -10.13
N ASP A 22 9.12 10.90 -9.56
CA ASP A 22 8.30 10.57 -8.40
C ASP A 22 9.03 10.87 -7.08
N PHE A 23 8.57 11.93 -6.42
CA PHE A 23 9.03 12.38 -5.10
C PHE A 23 8.02 12.07 -3.98
N SER A 24 7.05 11.20 -4.24
CA SER A 24 6.09 10.74 -3.24
C SER A 24 6.78 9.84 -2.21
N ASN A 25 6.25 9.80 -0.99
CA ASN A 25 6.77 8.93 0.06
C ASN A 25 5.90 7.69 0.22
N TYR A 26 6.55 6.53 0.21
CA TYR A 26 5.89 5.24 0.40
C TYR A 26 6.52 4.50 1.57
N TRP A 27 5.67 3.85 2.36
CA TRP A 27 6.13 3.01 3.45
C TRP A 27 5.10 1.92 3.74
N THR A 28 5.58 0.80 4.27
CA THR A 28 4.79 -0.30 4.81
C THR A 28 5.36 -0.72 6.15
N ALA A 29 4.56 -1.42 6.96
CA ALA A 29 5.07 -2.01 8.19
C ALA A 29 6.09 -3.11 7.88
N THR A 30 7.21 -3.13 8.60
CA THR A 30 8.23 -4.17 8.44
C THR A 30 7.82 -5.45 9.16
N LEU A 31 7.90 -6.58 8.47
CA LEU A 31 7.65 -7.90 9.05
C LEU A 31 8.88 -8.39 9.84
N PHE A 32 8.63 -8.91 11.04
CA PHE A 32 9.64 -9.55 11.87
C PHE A 32 9.24 -10.99 12.19
N PHE A 33 10.18 -11.91 12.05
CA PHE A 33 10.10 -13.27 12.57
C PHE A 33 10.55 -13.29 14.03
N ARG A 34 9.72 -13.86 14.91
CA ARG A 34 10.08 -14.10 16.31
C ARG A 34 10.54 -15.54 16.49
N ALA A 35 11.83 -15.73 16.75
CA ALA A 35 12.40 -17.03 17.02
C ALA A 35 11.95 -17.60 18.37
N ARG A 36 12.12 -18.91 18.58
CA ARG A 36 11.67 -19.61 19.81
C ARG A 36 12.35 -19.11 21.08
N ASN A 37 13.58 -18.58 20.96
CA ASN A 37 14.32 -17.94 22.04
C ASN A 37 13.88 -16.49 22.32
N GLY A 38 12.89 -15.97 21.57
CA GLY A 38 12.33 -14.64 21.72
C GLY A 38 12.97 -13.55 20.87
N THR A 39 14.06 -13.83 20.14
CA THR A 39 14.71 -12.81 19.30
C THR A 39 13.87 -12.45 18.08
N LEU A 40 13.94 -11.20 17.66
CA LEU A 40 13.29 -10.69 16.45
C LEU A 40 14.30 -10.59 15.32
N HIS A 41 13.95 -11.18 14.18
CA HIS A 41 14.72 -11.10 12.94
C HIS A 41 13.85 -10.40 11.91
N ARG A 42 14.36 -9.33 11.30
CA ARG A 42 13.67 -8.69 10.18
C ARG A 42 13.53 -9.70 9.04
N VAL A 43 12.35 -9.78 8.45
CA VAL A 43 12.16 -10.55 7.21
C VAL A 43 12.61 -9.67 6.06
N ASP A 44 13.54 -10.20 5.27
CA ASP A 44 14.08 -9.48 4.12
C ASP A 44 13.00 -9.33 3.04
N THR A 45 12.98 -8.17 2.40
CA THR A 45 12.19 -7.92 1.19
C THR A 45 13.12 -7.98 -0.02
N PHE A 46 12.64 -8.55 -1.12
CA PHE A 46 13.37 -8.62 -2.38
C PHE A 46 12.52 -8.00 -3.50
N GLY A 47 13.18 -7.60 -4.59
CA GLY A 47 12.52 -6.93 -5.70
C GLY A 47 11.47 -7.79 -6.38
N ASN A 48 10.42 -7.16 -6.88
CA ASN A 48 9.41 -7.83 -7.71
C ASN A 48 10.05 -8.24 -9.06
N GLU A 49 10.21 -9.54 -9.28
CA GLU A 49 10.84 -10.03 -10.52
C GLU A 49 10.01 -9.74 -11.78
N LEU A 50 8.77 -9.27 -11.64
CA LEU A 50 7.92 -8.85 -12.76
C LEU A 50 8.31 -7.45 -13.26
N GLY A 51 9.44 -7.39 -13.96
CA GLY A 51 9.93 -6.17 -14.62
C GLY A 51 10.84 -5.30 -13.76
N TYR A 52 11.11 -5.69 -12.51
CA TYR A 52 12.01 -4.97 -11.60
C TYR A 52 13.17 -5.85 -11.10
N THR A 53 13.70 -6.72 -11.96
CA THR A 53 14.79 -7.67 -11.64
C THR A 53 16.09 -7.03 -11.12
N GLY A 54 16.28 -5.73 -11.32
CA GLY A 54 17.39 -4.96 -10.75
C GLY A 54 17.15 -4.40 -9.34
N ALA A 55 15.93 -4.52 -8.78
CA ALA A 55 15.60 -4.02 -7.46
C ALA A 55 16.09 -4.98 -6.37
N SER A 56 16.85 -4.48 -5.40
CA SER A 56 17.42 -5.27 -4.29
C SER A 56 16.53 -5.26 -3.03
N GLY A 57 15.23 -5.05 -3.18
CA GLY A 57 14.26 -4.90 -2.09
C GLY A 57 13.26 -3.79 -2.34
N GLY A 58 12.56 -3.38 -1.28
CA GLY A 58 11.56 -2.31 -1.33
C GLY A 58 10.16 -2.83 -1.63
N GLN A 59 9.35 -2.00 -2.28
CA GLN A 59 7.96 -2.26 -2.63
C GLN A 59 7.72 -1.81 -4.08
N THR A 60 6.90 -2.54 -4.83
CA THR A 60 6.42 -2.05 -6.12
C THR A 60 5.16 -1.22 -5.90
N VAL A 61 5.19 0.03 -6.37
CA VAL A 61 4.06 0.95 -6.31
C VAL A 61 3.47 1.12 -7.70
N TYR A 62 2.18 0.83 -7.81
CA TYR A 62 1.42 1.01 -9.04
C TYR A 62 0.46 2.19 -8.91
N TYR A 63 0.47 3.05 -9.93
CA TYR A 63 -0.58 4.03 -10.19
C TYR A 63 -1.44 3.53 -11.34
N LEU A 64 -2.60 2.97 -11.01
CA LEU A 64 -3.52 2.42 -11.99
C LEU A 64 -4.69 3.39 -12.18
N SER A 65 -5.09 3.63 -13.43
CA SER A 65 -6.25 4.46 -13.75
C SER A 65 -7.20 3.68 -14.65
N SER A 66 -8.49 3.69 -14.31
CA SER A 66 -9.56 3.24 -15.19
C SER A 66 -10.48 4.42 -15.48
N GLY A 67 -10.54 4.84 -16.74
CA GLY A 67 -11.30 6.03 -17.14
C GLY A 67 -10.69 7.34 -16.65
N LYS A 68 -11.54 8.36 -16.50
CA LYS A 68 -11.12 9.70 -16.07
C LYS A 68 -10.90 9.73 -14.55
N VAL A 69 -9.67 10.04 -14.16
CA VAL A 69 -9.27 10.22 -12.75
C VAL A 69 -8.73 11.62 -12.53
N THR A 70 -8.77 12.09 -11.29
CA THR A 70 -8.20 13.36 -10.85
C THR A 70 -6.85 13.11 -10.22
N ALA A 71 -5.80 13.80 -10.69
CA ALA A 71 -4.47 13.69 -10.12
C ALA A 71 -4.46 14.09 -8.62
N PHE A 72 -3.63 13.42 -7.83
CA PHE A 72 -3.41 13.80 -6.43
C PHE A 72 -2.84 15.22 -6.35
N LYS A 73 -3.33 16.00 -5.40
CA LYS A 73 -2.83 17.36 -5.14
C LYS A 73 -1.58 17.31 -4.24
N PRO A 74 -0.71 18.33 -4.27
CA PRO A 74 0.36 18.46 -3.31
C PRO A 74 -0.15 18.35 -1.86
N GLY A 75 0.59 17.61 -1.03
CA GLY A 75 0.21 17.33 0.36
C GLY A 75 -0.82 16.22 0.55
N PHE A 76 -1.23 15.51 -0.52
CA PHE A 76 -2.15 14.37 -0.41
C PHE A 76 -1.54 13.24 0.42
N ARG A 77 -2.23 12.80 1.48
CA ARG A 77 -1.72 11.80 2.42
C ARG A 77 -2.81 10.79 2.73
N MET A 78 -2.51 9.51 2.61
CA MET A 78 -3.45 8.46 2.95
C MET A 78 -2.75 7.27 3.58
N THR A 79 -3.44 6.60 4.50
CA THR A 79 -3.02 5.32 5.06
C THR A 79 -4.12 4.28 4.87
N VAL A 80 -3.76 3.01 4.93
CA VAL A 80 -4.71 1.89 4.98
C VAL A 80 -4.25 0.87 6.01
N GLY A 81 -5.20 0.16 6.61
CA GLY A 81 -4.94 -0.73 7.74
C GLY A 81 -5.14 -0.04 9.09
N ASP A 82 -5.24 -0.86 10.14
CA ASP A 82 -5.35 -0.42 11.52
C ASP A 82 -4.49 -1.36 12.40
N PRO A 83 -3.48 -0.83 13.11
CA PRO A 83 -2.58 -1.65 13.93
C PRO A 83 -3.27 -2.27 15.15
N ASN A 84 -4.54 -1.95 15.43
CA ASN A 84 -5.34 -2.54 16.50
C ASN A 84 -6.18 -3.73 16.02
N PHE A 85 -6.30 -3.96 14.71
CA PHE A 85 -7.03 -5.12 14.21
C PHE A 85 -6.25 -6.40 14.48
N ARG A 86 -6.97 -7.44 14.91
CA ARG A 86 -6.41 -8.75 15.29
C ARG A 86 -7.05 -9.91 14.54
N THR A 87 -8.10 -9.66 13.77
CA THR A 87 -8.80 -10.69 12.99
C THR A 87 -9.04 -10.25 11.54
N ALA A 88 -9.12 -11.22 10.62
CA ALA A 88 -9.44 -10.95 9.21
C ALA A 88 -10.82 -10.27 9.04
N ALA A 89 -11.80 -10.59 9.90
CA ALA A 89 -13.12 -9.99 9.85
C ALA A 89 -13.09 -8.48 10.14
N GLN A 90 -12.28 -8.03 11.10
CA GLN A 90 -12.09 -6.60 11.39
C GLN A 90 -11.46 -5.89 10.17
N LEU A 91 -10.43 -6.51 9.57
CA LEU A 91 -9.78 -5.99 8.38
C LEU A 91 -10.79 -5.81 7.23
N GLN A 92 -11.53 -6.87 6.89
CA GLN A 92 -12.46 -6.85 5.76
C GLN A 92 -13.66 -5.92 5.95
N ALA A 93 -14.09 -5.69 7.20
CA ALA A 93 -15.18 -4.76 7.47
C ALA A 93 -14.86 -3.32 7.04
N LYS A 94 -13.56 -2.93 7.04
CA LYS A 94 -13.13 -1.56 6.74
C LYS A 94 -12.26 -1.45 5.49
N TYR A 95 -11.29 -2.33 5.31
CA TYR A 95 -10.33 -2.30 4.21
C TYR A 95 -10.62 -3.45 3.25
N LYS A 96 -11.18 -3.09 2.11
CA LYS A 96 -11.35 -4.01 1.00
C LYS A 96 -10.00 -4.08 0.29
N TYR A 97 -9.51 -5.27 -0.03
CA TYR A 97 -8.29 -5.48 -0.84
C TYR A 97 -6.93 -5.29 -0.13
N MET A 98 -6.82 -5.85 1.09
CA MET A 98 -5.55 -6.22 1.68
C MET A 98 -5.48 -7.75 1.79
N ASP A 99 -4.51 -8.36 1.11
CA ASP A 99 -4.38 -9.81 1.05
C ASP A 99 -2.92 -10.26 0.98
N PHE A 100 -2.70 -11.55 1.26
CA PHE A 100 -1.42 -12.24 1.18
C PHE A 100 -1.46 -13.25 0.04
N THR A 101 -0.35 -13.41 -0.68
CA THR A 101 -0.14 -14.51 -1.62
C THR A 101 1.12 -15.26 -1.22
N CYS A 102 1.00 -16.57 -1.01
CA CYS A 102 2.14 -17.45 -0.77
C CYS A 102 2.75 -17.89 -2.10
N LEU A 103 3.83 -17.23 -2.52
CA LEU A 103 4.42 -17.44 -3.85
C LEU A 103 5.07 -18.83 -3.92
N GLN A 104 4.61 -19.65 -4.87
CA GLN A 104 5.28 -20.91 -5.21
C GLN A 104 6.45 -20.67 -6.17
N THR A 105 6.31 -19.65 -7.00
CA THR A 105 7.33 -19.09 -7.90
C THR A 105 7.15 -17.58 -7.93
N SER A 106 8.15 -16.83 -8.40
CA SER A 106 8.06 -15.37 -8.54
C SER A 106 6.93 -14.90 -9.47
N MET A 107 6.43 -15.79 -10.32
CA MET A 107 5.32 -15.56 -11.25
C MET A 107 3.95 -15.99 -10.72
N THR A 108 3.85 -16.44 -9.45
CA THR A 108 2.55 -16.79 -8.86
C THR A 108 1.64 -15.57 -8.75
N ARG A 109 0.44 -15.59 -9.35
CA ARG A 109 -0.49 -14.43 -9.41
C ARG A 109 -1.92 -14.74 -8.97
N GLY A 110 -2.09 -15.73 -8.10
CA GLY A 110 -3.40 -16.11 -7.56
C GLY A 110 -3.27 -16.88 -6.25
N GLY A 111 -4.42 -17.23 -5.67
CA GLY A 111 -4.45 -17.90 -4.37
C GLY A 111 -4.31 -16.93 -3.20
N GLN A 112 -4.80 -15.70 -3.36
CA GLN A 112 -4.82 -14.68 -2.33
C GLN A 112 -5.58 -15.19 -1.10
N THR A 113 -5.00 -14.96 0.09
CA THR A 113 -5.60 -15.29 1.37
C THR A 113 -5.61 -14.07 2.27
N LEU A 114 -6.63 -13.97 3.14
CA LEU A 114 -6.71 -12.92 4.15
C LEU A 114 -5.84 -13.20 5.37
N ASN A 115 -5.50 -14.46 5.55
CA ASN A 115 -4.67 -14.90 6.65
C ASN A 115 -3.21 -14.90 6.22
N PHE A 116 -2.33 -14.60 7.18
CA PHE A 116 -0.91 -14.74 6.99
C PHE A 116 -0.56 -16.21 6.67
N PRO A 117 0.37 -16.48 5.74
CA PRO A 117 0.75 -17.86 5.39
C PRO A 117 1.22 -18.65 6.62
N THR A 118 0.67 -19.85 6.80
CA THR A 118 0.98 -20.75 7.93
C THR A 118 2.10 -21.75 7.62
N ARG A 119 2.63 -21.71 6.40
CA ARG A 119 3.71 -22.56 5.91
C ARG A 119 4.74 -21.71 5.16
N PRO A 120 5.99 -22.16 5.06
CA PRO A 120 6.99 -21.50 4.22
C PRO A 120 6.50 -21.39 2.77
N CYS A 121 6.72 -20.22 2.17
CA CYS A 121 6.43 -19.95 0.78
C CYS A 121 7.73 -20.04 -0.02
N PRO A 122 7.85 -20.97 -0.98
CA PRO A 122 9.11 -21.24 -1.68
C PRO A 122 9.75 -20.00 -2.32
N ALA A 123 8.92 -19.09 -2.83
CA ALA A 123 9.37 -17.85 -3.46
C ALA A 123 8.95 -16.61 -2.66
N GLY A 124 8.74 -16.73 -1.35
CA GLY A 124 8.38 -15.62 -0.47
C GLY A 124 6.88 -15.32 -0.37
N ILE A 125 6.56 -14.27 0.37
CA ILE A 125 5.19 -13.82 0.64
C ILE A 125 5.03 -12.48 -0.08
N MET A 126 3.96 -12.36 -0.87
CA MET A 126 3.55 -11.08 -1.43
C MET A 126 2.36 -10.55 -0.65
N VAL A 127 2.41 -9.29 -0.25
CA VAL A 127 1.29 -8.56 0.34
C VAL A 127 0.75 -7.59 -0.68
N SER A 128 -0.53 -7.75 -1.02
CA SER A 128 -1.25 -6.84 -1.90
C SER A 128 -1.96 -5.79 -1.04
N ILE A 129 -1.71 -4.50 -1.28
CA ILE A 129 -2.34 -3.41 -0.52
C ILE A 129 -2.93 -2.40 -1.50
N ARG A 130 -4.25 -2.36 -1.65
CA ARG A 130 -4.93 -1.35 -2.49
C ARG A 130 -5.52 -0.24 -1.64
N PHE A 131 -5.24 0.99 -2.03
CA PHE A 131 -5.76 2.18 -1.37
C PHE A 131 -7.17 2.53 -1.89
N PRO A 132 -7.95 3.29 -1.13
CA PRO A 132 -9.16 3.97 -1.63
C PRO A 132 -8.95 4.73 -2.95
N THR A 133 -9.97 4.75 -3.82
CA THR A 133 -9.94 5.45 -5.13
C THR A 133 -10.95 6.59 -5.21
N CYS A 134 -11.65 6.90 -4.13
CA CYS A 134 -12.65 7.95 -4.06
C CYS A 134 -12.23 8.98 -3.03
N TRP A 135 -12.27 10.25 -3.41
CA TRP A 135 -11.83 11.39 -2.62
C TRP A 135 -13.00 12.36 -2.39
N ASP A 136 -13.04 13.00 -1.21
CA ASP A 136 -14.06 13.99 -0.84
C ASP A 136 -14.06 15.28 -1.69
N GLY A 137 -13.02 15.46 -2.51
CA GLY A 137 -12.87 16.61 -3.41
C GLY A 137 -12.36 17.88 -2.73
N LYS A 138 -12.12 17.83 -1.41
CA LYS A 138 -11.79 19.00 -0.59
C LYS A 138 -10.47 18.83 0.18
N ASN A 139 -10.31 17.75 0.94
CA ASN A 139 -9.23 17.62 1.91
C ASN A 139 -8.08 16.78 1.35
N THR A 140 -6.86 17.30 1.30
CA THR A 140 -5.68 16.50 0.94
C THR A 140 -5.20 15.59 2.06
N ASP A 141 -5.65 15.83 3.28
CA ASP A 141 -5.38 14.99 4.43
C ASP A 141 -6.52 15.10 5.44
N SER A 142 -6.67 14.11 6.30
CA SER A 142 -7.57 14.13 7.45
C SER A 142 -6.78 13.78 8.73
N PRO A 143 -7.27 14.12 9.94
CA PRO A 143 -6.54 13.83 11.18
C PRO A 143 -6.19 12.34 11.37
N ASP A 144 -6.98 11.44 10.78
CA ASP A 144 -6.77 9.99 10.77
C ASP A 144 -6.08 9.47 9.49
N HIS A 145 -5.74 10.36 8.55
CA HIS A 145 -5.19 10.05 7.22
C HIS A 145 -6.05 9.09 6.39
N GLN A 146 -7.34 8.96 6.68
CA GLN A 146 -8.23 7.94 6.08
C GLN A 146 -9.62 8.48 5.73
N SER A 147 -10.23 9.29 6.59
CA SER A 147 -11.64 9.71 6.45
C SER A 147 -11.94 10.62 5.25
N HIS A 148 -10.93 11.23 4.62
CA HIS A 148 -11.09 12.02 3.38
C HIS A 148 -11.08 11.17 2.10
N VAL A 149 -10.88 9.85 2.23
CA VAL A 149 -10.95 8.89 1.12
C VAL A 149 -11.84 7.70 1.43
N ALA A 150 -12.40 7.08 0.39
CA ALA A 150 -13.26 5.91 0.51
C ALA A 150 -13.02 4.88 -0.60
N TYR A 151 -13.25 3.61 -0.29
CA TYR A 151 -13.35 2.59 -1.33
C TYR A 151 -14.65 2.79 -2.14
N PRO A 152 -14.62 2.52 -3.46
CA PRO A 152 -15.82 2.60 -4.27
C PRO A 152 -16.85 1.54 -3.84
N ASN A 153 -18.12 1.81 -4.13
CA ASN A 153 -19.19 0.83 -4.00
C ASN A 153 -19.54 0.30 -5.39
N GLY A 154 -19.06 -0.92 -5.70
CA GLY A 154 -19.05 -1.41 -7.07
C GLY A 154 -18.11 -0.56 -7.93
N ASN A 155 -18.63 0.04 -9.00
CA ASN A 155 -17.85 0.83 -9.94
C ASN A 155 -17.96 2.35 -9.71
N ALA A 156 -18.64 2.79 -8.64
CA ALA A 156 -18.92 4.19 -8.40
C ALA A 156 -18.42 4.63 -7.03
N CYS A 157 -17.98 5.90 -6.98
CA CYS A 157 -17.66 6.53 -5.72
C CYS A 157 -18.93 6.92 -4.95
N PRO A 158 -18.91 6.82 -3.61
CA PRO A 158 -20.05 7.25 -2.80
C PRO A 158 -20.22 8.78 -2.91
N ALA A 159 -21.44 9.27 -2.67
CA ALA A 159 -21.74 10.71 -2.74
C ALA A 159 -20.90 11.56 -1.77
N SER A 160 -20.42 10.98 -0.67
CA SER A 160 -19.51 11.63 0.27
C SER A 160 -18.09 11.81 -0.27
N HIS A 161 -17.69 11.02 -1.28
CA HIS A 161 -16.35 11.02 -1.87
C HIS A 161 -16.43 11.02 -3.40
N PRO A 162 -17.05 12.02 -4.04
CA PRO A 162 -17.48 11.92 -5.43
C PRO A 162 -16.35 11.97 -6.46
N VAL A 163 -15.10 12.27 -6.05
CA VAL A 163 -13.98 12.47 -6.98
C VAL A 163 -13.16 11.19 -7.11
N THR A 164 -13.13 10.61 -8.30
CA THR A 164 -12.26 9.46 -8.59
C THR A 164 -10.80 9.91 -8.69
N VAL A 165 -9.90 9.22 -7.99
CA VAL A 165 -8.44 9.39 -8.05
C VAL A 165 -7.77 8.10 -8.55
N PRO A 166 -6.50 8.15 -9.00
CA PRO A 166 -5.76 6.94 -9.37
C PRO A 166 -5.74 5.91 -8.24
N GLN A 167 -5.80 4.64 -8.60
CA GLN A 167 -5.57 3.54 -7.67
C GLN A 167 -4.08 3.44 -7.36
N VAL A 168 -3.73 3.70 -6.10
CA VAL A 168 -2.42 3.34 -5.56
C VAL A 168 -2.49 1.89 -5.08
N PHE A 169 -1.60 1.05 -5.57
CA PHE A 169 -1.52 -0.37 -5.21
C PHE A 169 -0.07 -0.72 -4.88
N TYR A 170 0.16 -1.34 -3.73
CA TYR A 170 1.48 -1.86 -3.37
C TYR A 170 1.52 -3.38 -3.49
N GLU A 171 2.61 -3.88 -4.05
CA GLU A 171 3.10 -5.25 -3.84
C GLU A 171 4.40 -5.16 -3.02
N THR A 172 4.44 -5.86 -1.88
CA THR A 172 5.60 -5.91 -0.98
C THR A 172 5.84 -7.31 -0.44
#